data_AF-A0A1Q8S7F0-F1
#
_entry.id   AF-A0A1Q8S7F0-F1
#
_cell.length_a   1.000
_cell.length_b   1.000
_cell.length_c   1.000
_cell.angle_alpha   90.00
_cell.angle_beta   90.00
_cell.angle_gamma   90.00
#
_symmetry.space_group_name_H-M   'P 1'
#
loop_
_entity.id
_entity.type
_entity.pdbx_description
1 polymer ?
#
loop_
_entity_poly.entity_id
_entity_poly.type
_entity_poly.pdbx_seq_one_letter_code
_entity_poly.pdbx_strand_id
1 'polypeptide(L)'
;MSLEHPAIVASAPLEHLPAEVLLQILTQLADLHCLWNLLVASPFSYRVFNQYSNEIFWPSLFNSIIPPQTQEVIQCVVSLRAGAFRNTPFDELIRKIRDREAGIVLGQSSALGYNLPSMDSNAVPSLSVLRSVLAVASRIRALSQMCINHYLQRIRAAEADKRIELLSTYKAFGCPSWVEEQRVIRAFWRVQLVTELKLAAENSRVRSSTEDIESPGQMDIENFYDSGINNLKSAFHEVMTAMEYLEYFDTDGRKDGSALRSHSSPYHQTSENVAPSTVALPMDASTRRSALVLPADGLWIVDSMARGAHSPIKYAGFEPYRGMGFAIWDRARLAGMGLASPAGQGRVTGLGSYFSSWVKLLGTQDMAQAEKKMREAECRGGA
;
A
#
# COMPACT_ATOMS: atom_id res chain seq x y z
N MET A 1 -4.64 62.28 -5.53
CA MET A 1 -4.12 61.49 -6.66
C MET A 1 -3.66 60.17 -6.09
N SER A 2 -4.63 59.25 -5.89
CA SER A 2 -4.40 57.95 -5.27
C SER A 2 -4.28 56.94 -6.40
N LEU A 3 -3.09 56.37 -6.56
CA LEU A 3 -2.80 55.32 -7.54
C LEU A 3 -3.45 54.02 -7.06
N GLU A 4 -4.51 53.61 -7.73
CA GLU A 4 -5.01 52.23 -7.65
C GLU A 4 -3.94 51.29 -8.22
N HIS A 5 -3.41 50.40 -7.40
CA HIS A 5 -2.67 49.25 -7.89
C HIS A 5 -3.66 48.28 -8.55
N PRO A 6 -3.46 47.88 -9.81
CA PRO A 6 -4.32 46.90 -10.43
C PRO A 6 -4.09 45.56 -9.72
N ALA A 7 -5.18 44.97 -9.22
CA ALA A 7 -5.19 43.59 -8.80
C ALA A 7 -4.73 42.74 -9.98
N ILE A 8 -3.56 42.10 -9.84
CA ILE A 8 -3.13 41.05 -10.77
C ILE A 8 -4.14 39.92 -10.61
N VAL A 9 -5.15 39.89 -11.49
CA VAL A 9 -5.97 38.71 -11.70
C VAL A 9 -5.01 37.66 -12.24
N ALA A 10 -4.57 36.75 -11.36
CA ALA A 10 -3.79 35.59 -11.78
C ALA A 10 -4.67 34.76 -12.72
N SER A 11 -4.58 35.02 -14.02
CA SER A 11 -5.22 34.20 -15.04
C SER A 11 -4.68 32.78 -14.86
N ALA A 12 -5.56 31.79 -14.67
CA ALA A 12 -5.12 30.40 -14.54
C ALA A 12 -4.41 30.00 -15.87
N PRO A 13 -3.09 29.79 -15.87
CA PRO A 13 -2.32 29.67 -17.11
C PRO A 13 -2.69 28.43 -17.93
N LEU A 14 -3.20 27.38 -17.26
CA LEU A 14 -3.64 26.14 -17.89
C LEU A 14 -4.90 26.30 -18.75
N GLU A 15 -5.79 27.23 -18.42
CA GLU A 15 -7.06 27.42 -19.13
C GLU A 15 -6.88 28.09 -20.51
N HIS A 16 -5.69 28.62 -20.78
CA HIS A 16 -5.33 29.29 -22.03
C HIS A 16 -4.49 28.42 -22.97
N LEU A 17 -4.08 27.23 -22.52
CA LEU A 17 -3.30 26.30 -23.34
C LEU A 17 -4.19 25.67 -24.42
N PRO A 18 -3.67 25.34 -25.61
CA PRO A 18 -4.37 24.48 -26.56
C PRO A 18 -4.64 23.08 -25.97
N ALA A 19 -5.70 22.42 -26.42
CA ALA A 19 -6.09 21.10 -25.94
C ALA A 19 -4.98 20.05 -26.16
N GLU A 20 -4.23 20.18 -27.26
CA GLU A 20 -3.11 19.30 -27.63
C GLU A 20 -1.95 19.43 -26.64
N VAL A 21 -1.68 20.64 -26.16
CA VAL A 21 -0.63 20.88 -25.15
C VAL A 21 -1.06 20.31 -23.80
N LEU A 22 -2.32 20.49 -23.42
CA LEU A 22 -2.84 19.86 -22.21
C LEU A 22 -2.85 18.34 -22.29
N LEU A 23 -3.19 17.76 -23.44
CA LEU A 23 -3.09 16.32 -23.65
C LEU A 23 -1.65 15.82 -23.43
N GLN A 24 -0.66 16.54 -23.98
CA GLN A 24 0.76 16.23 -23.74
C GLN A 24 1.12 16.35 -22.26
N ILE A 25 0.67 17.38 -21.55
CA ILE A 25 0.91 17.51 -20.11
C ILE A 25 0.29 16.34 -19.34
N LEU A 26 -0.98 16.02 -19.61
CA LEU A 26 -1.74 14.98 -18.91
C LEU A 26 -1.15 13.58 -19.12
N THR A 27 -0.66 13.29 -20.32
CA THR A 27 -0.01 11.99 -20.65
C THR A 27 1.38 11.82 -20.02
N GLN A 28 2.00 12.90 -19.55
CA GLN A 28 3.31 12.88 -18.91
C GLN A 28 3.24 12.88 -17.37
N LEU A 29 2.03 12.92 -16.79
CA LEU A 29 1.87 12.84 -15.34
C LEU A 29 2.22 11.44 -14.84
N ALA A 30 3.27 11.36 -14.02
CA ALA A 30 3.84 10.12 -13.53
C ALA A 30 3.17 9.57 -12.24
N ASP A 31 1.89 9.89 -12.01
CA ASP A 31 1.10 9.38 -10.87
C ASP A 31 -0.41 9.66 -11.04
N LEU A 32 -1.27 8.72 -10.61
CA LEU A 32 -2.73 8.82 -10.75
C LEU A 32 -3.37 9.86 -9.81
N HIS A 33 -2.81 10.09 -8.62
CA HIS A 33 -3.30 11.12 -7.71
C HIS A 33 -2.96 12.53 -8.25
N CYS A 34 -1.76 12.72 -8.79
CA CYS A 34 -1.40 13.95 -9.51
C CYS A 34 -2.37 14.24 -10.66
N LEU A 35 -2.69 13.22 -11.48
CA LEU A 35 -3.69 13.34 -12.53
C LEU A 35 -5.05 13.76 -11.95
N TRP A 36 -5.55 13.06 -10.93
CA TRP A 36 -6.82 13.42 -10.28
C TRP A 36 -6.85 14.88 -9.80
N ASN A 37 -5.82 15.34 -9.11
CA ASN A 37 -5.77 16.70 -8.58
C ASN A 37 -5.81 17.75 -9.70
N LEU A 38 -5.12 17.50 -10.82
CA LEU A 38 -5.16 18.41 -11.97
C LEU A 38 -6.56 18.43 -12.61
N LEU A 39 -7.22 17.28 -12.73
CA LEU A 39 -8.58 17.19 -13.27
C LEU A 39 -9.61 17.91 -12.38
N VAL A 40 -9.44 17.87 -11.05
CA VAL A 40 -10.31 18.59 -10.12
C VAL A 40 -10.00 20.09 -10.10
N ALA A 41 -8.73 20.48 -10.28
CA ALA A 41 -8.31 21.88 -10.25
C ALA A 41 -8.62 22.65 -11.55
N SER A 42 -8.69 21.97 -12.71
CA SER A 42 -8.89 22.59 -14.02
C SER A 42 -10.06 21.96 -14.79
N PRO A 43 -11.18 22.70 -14.97
CA PRO A 43 -12.30 22.23 -15.79
C PRO A 43 -11.90 21.94 -17.24
N PHE A 44 -10.90 22.63 -17.78
CA PHE A 44 -10.44 22.37 -19.13
C PHE A 44 -9.61 21.08 -19.22
N SER A 45 -8.73 20.82 -18.25
CA SER A 45 -8.04 19.53 -18.13
C SER A 45 -9.04 18.37 -17.98
N TYR A 46 -10.11 18.58 -17.19
CA TYR A 46 -11.22 17.64 -17.08
C TYR A 46 -11.90 17.35 -18.42
N ARG A 47 -12.15 18.38 -19.25
CA ARG A 47 -12.73 18.21 -20.60
C ARG A 47 -11.81 17.42 -21.52
N VAL A 48 -10.52 17.75 -21.56
CA VAL A 48 -9.52 17.02 -22.35
C VAL A 48 -9.46 15.56 -21.93
N PHE A 49 -9.46 15.27 -20.62
CA PHE A 49 -9.52 13.90 -20.13
C PHE A 49 -10.77 13.15 -20.61
N ASN A 50 -11.93 13.78 -20.66
CA ASN A 50 -13.16 13.09 -21.10
C ASN A 50 -13.09 12.65 -22.56
N GLN A 51 -12.43 13.45 -23.38
CA GLN A 51 -12.25 13.18 -24.80
C GLN A 51 -11.16 12.11 -25.04
N TYR A 52 -10.07 12.16 -24.26
CA TYR A 52 -8.87 11.32 -24.46
C TYR A 52 -8.58 10.38 -23.27
N SER A 53 -9.61 9.91 -22.58
CA SER A 53 -9.46 9.25 -21.26
C SER A 53 -8.55 8.03 -21.27
N ASN A 54 -8.66 7.17 -22.28
CA ASN A 54 -7.78 6.00 -22.41
C ASN A 54 -6.33 6.40 -22.71
N GLU A 55 -6.13 7.38 -23.59
CA GLU A 55 -4.81 7.87 -23.97
C GLU A 55 -4.09 8.54 -22.79
N ILE A 56 -4.83 9.08 -21.83
CA ILE A 56 -4.26 9.71 -20.63
C ILE A 56 -4.11 8.72 -19.48
N PHE A 57 -5.16 7.97 -19.15
CA PHE A 57 -5.19 7.13 -17.94
C PHE A 57 -4.13 6.04 -17.96
N TRP A 58 -3.98 5.30 -19.07
CA TRP A 58 -3.08 4.15 -19.13
C TRP A 58 -1.60 4.56 -19.07
N PRO A 59 -1.13 5.60 -19.79
CA PRO A 59 0.22 6.12 -19.58
C PRO A 59 0.47 6.61 -18.15
N SER A 60 -0.49 7.30 -17.53
CA SER A 60 -0.36 7.73 -16.12
C SER A 60 -0.31 6.58 -15.12
N LEU A 61 -0.72 5.37 -15.52
CA LEU A 61 -0.55 4.14 -14.73
C LEU A 61 0.78 3.45 -15.05
N PHE A 62 1.04 3.12 -16.31
CA PHE A 62 2.14 2.23 -16.71
C PHE A 62 3.49 2.94 -16.86
N ASN A 63 3.51 4.21 -17.28
CA ASN A 63 4.73 5.01 -17.44
C ASN A 63 5.05 5.84 -16.18
N SER A 64 4.46 5.46 -15.04
CA SER A 64 4.49 6.21 -13.80
C SER A 64 5.60 5.72 -12.85
N ILE A 65 5.68 6.36 -11.68
CA ILE A 65 6.50 5.86 -10.57
C ILE A 65 5.87 4.67 -9.84
N ILE A 66 4.63 4.27 -10.19
CA ILE A 66 3.91 3.17 -9.54
C ILE A 66 4.61 1.86 -9.92
N PRO A 67 4.94 0.98 -8.95
CA PRO A 67 5.58 -0.30 -9.22
C PRO A 67 4.68 -1.24 -10.04
N PRO A 68 5.24 -2.10 -10.92
CA PRO A 68 4.46 -3.02 -11.74
C PRO A 68 3.45 -3.86 -10.96
N GLN A 69 3.82 -4.34 -9.77
CA GLN A 69 2.92 -5.15 -8.93
C GLN A 69 1.69 -4.36 -8.47
N THR A 70 1.84 -3.08 -8.17
CA THR A 70 0.73 -2.19 -7.81
C THR A 70 -0.08 -1.81 -9.04
N GLN A 71 0.58 -1.59 -10.20
CA GLN A 71 -0.11 -1.31 -11.46
C GLN A 71 -1.06 -2.46 -11.83
N GLU A 72 -0.63 -3.70 -11.67
CA GLU A 72 -1.46 -4.89 -11.93
C GLU A 72 -2.67 -4.98 -10.98
N VAL A 73 -2.52 -4.63 -9.70
CA VAL A 73 -3.65 -4.58 -8.75
C VAL A 73 -4.67 -3.53 -9.19
N ILE A 74 -4.20 -2.34 -9.58
CA ILE A 74 -5.07 -1.26 -10.09
C ILE A 74 -5.77 -1.71 -11.37
N GLN A 75 -5.06 -2.37 -12.28
CA GLN A 75 -5.65 -2.92 -13.51
C GLN A 75 -6.73 -3.96 -13.20
N CYS A 76 -6.50 -4.85 -12.23
CA CYS A 76 -7.50 -5.82 -11.79
C CYS A 76 -8.77 -5.13 -11.26
N VAL A 77 -8.61 -4.07 -10.45
CA VAL A 77 -9.74 -3.24 -9.99
C VAL A 77 -10.49 -2.59 -11.15
N VAL A 78 -9.80 -2.05 -12.15
CA VAL A 78 -10.42 -1.49 -13.36
C VAL A 78 -11.23 -2.57 -14.08
N SER A 79 -10.67 -3.76 -14.27
CA SER A 79 -11.32 -4.89 -14.93
C SER A 79 -12.55 -5.40 -14.17
N LEU A 80 -12.49 -5.49 -12.83
CA LEU A 80 -13.63 -5.80 -11.97
C LEU A 80 -14.77 -4.80 -12.15
N ARG A 81 -14.45 -3.50 -12.13
CA ARG A 81 -15.43 -2.42 -12.31
C ARG A 81 -16.01 -2.37 -13.73
N ALA A 82 -15.22 -2.72 -14.74
CA ALA A 82 -15.67 -2.85 -16.13
C ALA A 82 -16.54 -4.09 -16.36
N GLY A 83 -16.58 -5.04 -15.41
CA GLY A 83 -17.35 -6.27 -15.55
C GLY A 83 -16.66 -7.35 -16.39
N ALA A 84 -15.34 -7.26 -16.58
CA ALA A 84 -14.57 -8.18 -17.40
C ALA A 84 -14.58 -9.63 -16.88
N PHE A 85 -14.89 -9.83 -15.59
CA PHE A 85 -14.94 -11.14 -14.94
C PHE A 85 -16.34 -11.74 -14.83
N ARG A 86 -17.35 -11.20 -15.54
CA ARG A 86 -18.76 -11.64 -15.43
C ARG A 86 -18.95 -13.14 -15.65
N ASN A 87 -18.12 -13.74 -16.50
CA ASN A 87 -18.18 -15.17 -16.83
C ASN A 87 -17.20 -16.04 -16.00
N THR A 88 -16.33 -15.40 -15.21
CA THR A 88 -15.31 -16.05 -14.39
C THR A 88 -15.92 -16.53 -13.07
N PRO A 89 -15.77 -17.81 -12.68
CA PRO A 89 -16.13 -18.28 -11.34
C PRO A 89 -15.44 -17.48 -10.24
N PHE A 90 -16.18 -17.18 -9.17
CA PHE A 90 -15.65 -16.42 -8.04
C PHE A 90 -14.45 -17.12 -7.38
N ASP A 91 -14.54 -18.41 -7.09
CA ASP A 91 -13.47 -19.22 -6.52
C ASP A 91 -12.20 -19.23 -7.40
N GLU A 92 -12.37 -19.28 -8.72
CA GLU A 92 -11.26 -19.25 -9.66
C GLU A 92 -10.52 -17.92 -9.62
N LEU A 93 -11.27 -16.82 -9.56
CA LEU A 93 -10.71 -15.48 -9.45
C LEU A 93 -9.97 -15.28 -8.11
N ILE A 94 -10.54 -15.74 -7.00
CA ILE A 94 -9.91 -15.67 -5.68
C ILE A 94 -8.60 -16.45 -5.64
N ARG A 95 -8.62 -17.70 -6.11
CA ARG A 95 -7.40 -18.52 -6.20
C ARG A 95 -6.36 -17.85 -7.08
N LYS A 96 -6.74 -17.30 -8.24
CA LYS A 96 -5.81 -16.59 -9.12
C LYS A 96 -5.14 -15.40 -8.44
N ILE A 97 -5.90 -14.60 -7.70
CA ILE A 97 -5.38 -13.45 -6.97
C ILE A 97 -4.44 -13.91 -5.84
N ARG A 98 -4.81 -14.94 -5.08
CA ARG A 98 -3.96 -15.51 -4.03
C ARG A 98 -2.64 -16.07 -4.60
N ASP A 99 -2.71 -16.84 -5.69
CA ASP A 99 -1.54 -17.38 -6.40
C ASP A 99 -0.62 -16.26 -6.89
N ARG A 100 -1.21 -15.19 -7.44
CA ARG A 100 -0.48 -14.02 -7.91
C ARG A 100 0.27 -13.33 -6.78
N GLU A 101 -0.39 -13.09 -5.66
CA GLU A 101 0.18 -12.43 -4.48
C GLU A 101 1.29 -13.29 -3.85
N ALA A 102 1.10 -14.61 -3.78
CA ALA A 102 2.14 -15.55 -3.34
C ALA A 102 3.35 -15.57 -4.30
N GLY A 103 3.11 -15.50 -5.61
CA GLY A 103 4.13 -15.48 -6.65
C GLY A 103 4.99 -14.21 -6.70
N ILE A 104 4.56 -13.10 -6.08
CA ILE A 104 5.37 -11.88 -5.92
C ILE A 104 6.66 -12.22 -5.17
N VAL A 105 6.55 -12.91 -4.03
CA VAL A 105 7.68 -13.19 -3.14
C VAL A 105 8.66 -14.21 -3.77
N LEU A 106 8.16 -15.10 -4.62
CA LEU A 106 8.96 -16.12 -5.32
C LEU A 106 9.63 -15.61 -6.60
N GLY A 107 9.46 -14.34 -6.98
CA GLY A 107 10.00 -13.78 -8.22
C GLY A 107 9.32 -14.30 -9.49
N GLN A 108 8.26 -15.12 -9.37
CA GLN A 108 7.48 -15.68 -10.49
C GLN A 108 6.39 -14.70 -11.01
N SER A 109 6.36 -13.51 -10.45
CA SER A 109 5.40 -12.44 -10.71
C SER A 109 5.24 -11.99 -12.17
N SER A 110 6.15 -12.32 -13.09
CA SER A 110 6.01 -11.95 -14.51
C SER A 110 5.25 -12.99 -15.33
N ALA A 111 5.10 -14.22 -14.82
CA ALA A 111 4.38 -15.31 -15.49
C ALA A 111 2.90 -15.39 -15.07
N LEU A 112 2.55 -14.77 -13.95
CA LEU A 112 1.22 -14.75 -13.37
C LEU A 112 0.78 -13.29 -13.34
N GLY A 113 -0.10 -12.85 -14.24
CA GLY A 113 -0.88 -11.63 -14.05
C GLY A 113 -2.24 -11.96 -13.41
N TYR A 114 -3.15 -10.98 -13.34
CA TYR A 114 -4.54 -11.23 -12.92
C TYR A 114 -5.46 -11.74 -14.04
N ASN A 115 -4.95 -11.83 -15.26
CA ASN A 115 -5.71 -12.27 -16.42
C ASN A 115 -6.06 -13.76 -16.32
N LEU A 116 -7.31 -14.08 -16.66
CA LEU A 116 -7.84 -15.44 -16.76
C LEU A 116 -8.38 -15.67 -18.18
N PRO A 117 -8.33 -16.90 -18.72
CA PRO A 117 -8.92 -17.20 -20.03
C PRO A 117 -10.42 -16.89 -20.13
N SER A 118 -11.12 -16.92 -19.00
CA SER A 118 -12.55 -16.61 -18.88
C SER A 118 -12.88 -15.11 -18.87
N MET A 119 -11.85 -14.24 -18.83
CA MET A 119 -12.01 -12.79 -18.81
C MET A 119 -12.48 -12.28 -20.19
N ASP A 120 -13.48 -11.40 -20.19
CA ASP A 120 -13.96 -10.73 -21.40
C ASP A 120 -13.00 -9.61 -21.81
N SER A 121 -12.20 -9.88 -22.83
CA SER A 121 -11.26 -8.91 -23.42
C SER A 121 -11.95 -7.71 -24.07
N ASN A 122 -13.25 -7.79 -24.38
CA ASN A 122 -14.02 -6.69 -24.96
C ASN A 122 -14.64 -5.77 -23.90
N ALA A 123 -14.56 -6.12 -22.61
CA ALA A 123 -15.06 -5.30 -21.51
C ALA A 123 -14.13 -4.09 -21.27
N VAL A 124 -14.22 -3.09 -22.15
CA VAL A 124 -13.46 -1.84 -22.05
C VAL A 124 -14.03 -0.96 -20.92
N PRO A 125 -13.19 -0.38 -20.04
CA PRO A 125 -13.68 0.48 -18.96
C PRO A 125 -14.33 1.75 -19.51
N SER A 126 -15.52 2.08 -19.00
CA SER A 126 -16.18 3.33 -19.32
C SER A 126 -15.45 4.53 -18.68
N LEU A 127 -15.71 5.74 -19.19
CA LEU A 127 -15.20 6.99 -18.61
C LEU A 127 -15.52 7.12 -17.11
N SER A 128 -16.71 6.66 -16.69
CA SER A 128 -17.12 6.66 -15.29
C SER A 128 -16.23 5.76 -14.43
N VAL A 129 -15.85 4.59 -14.94
CA VAL A 129 -14.94 3.65 -14.28
C VAL A 129 -13.57 4.29 -14.12
N LEU A 130 -12.98 4.84 -15.19
CA LEU A 130 -11.66 5.47 -15.14
C LEU A 130 -11.60 6.62 -14.12
N ARG A 131 -12.59 7.54 -14.15
CA ARG A 131 -12.68 8.62 -13.16
C ARG A 131 -12.84 8.10 -11.73
N SER A 132 -13.66 7.07 -11.54
CA SER A 132 -13.87 6.48 -10.21
C SER A 132 -12.58 5.86 -9.65
N VAL A 133 -11.72 5.31 -10.52
CA VAL A 133 -10.43 4.74 -10.12
C VAL A 133 -9.42 5.85 -9.79
N LEU A 134 -9.40 6.95 -10.54
CA LEU A 134 -8.60 8.13 -10.19
C LEU A 134 -8.99 8.71 -8.82
N ALA A 135 -10.29 8.80 -8.55
CA ALA A 135 -10.79 9.25 -7.24
C ALA A 135 -10.35 8.30 -6.10
N VAL A 136 -10.34 6.98 -6.34
CA VAL A 136 -9.82 5.99 -5.38
C VAL A 136 -8.32 6.15 -5.19
N ALA A 137 -7.56 6.30 -6.26
CA ALA A 137 -6.11 6.51 -6.20
C ALA A 137 -5.77 7.74 -5.34
N SER A 138 -6.52 8.83 -5.52
CA SER A 138 -6.35 10.03 -4.71
C SER A 138 -6.64 9.81 -3.22
N ARG A 139 -7.74 9.10 -2.89
CA ARG A 139 -8.06 8.74 -1.50
C ARG A 139 -7.01 7.82 -0.88
N ILE A 140 -6.56 6.81 -1.63
CA ILE A 140 -5.49 5.89 -1.19
C ILE A 140 -4.19 6.67 -0.93
N ARG A 141 -3.85 7.65 -1.78
CA ARG A 141 -2.66 8.49 -1.55
C ARG A 141 -2.78 9.29 -0.25
N ALA A 142 -3.92 9.94 -0.01
CA ALA A 142 -4.17 10.68 1.22
C ALA A 142 -4.10 9.76 2.46
N LEU A 143 -4.80 8.61 2.44
CA LEU A 143 -4.74 7.61 3.51
C LEU A 143 -3.32 7.10 3.74
N SER A 144 -2.53 6.92 2.68
CA SER A 144 -1.15 6.47 2.79
C SER A 144 -0.28 7.47 3.53
N GLN A 145 -0.43 8.77 3.24
CA GLN A 145 0.31 9.82 3.96
C GLN A 145 -0.06 9.85 5.43
N MET A 146 -1.35 9.77 5.74
CA MET A 146 -1.81 9.76 7.13
C MET A 146 -1.35 8.51 7.89
N CYS A 147 -1.40 7.34 7.25
CA CYS A 147 -0.90 6.07 7.80
C CYS A 147 0.60 6.14 8.10
N ILE A 148 1.41 6.66 7.17
CA ILE A 148 2.84 6.88 7.40
C ILE A 148 3.06 7.81 8.59
N ASN A 149 2.35 8.94 8.63
CA ASN A 149 2.47 9.91 9.71
C ASN A 149 2.09 9.30 11.07
N HIS A 150 1.05 8.47 11.11
CA HIS A 150 0.66 7.73 12.30
C HIS A 150 1.80 6.83 12.80
N TYR A 151 2.38 5.98 11.94
CA TYR A 151 3.46 5.11 12.37
C TYR A 151 4.77 5.86 12.68
N LEU A 152 5.04 7.00 12.03
CA LEU A 152 6.14 7.89 12.42
C LEU A 152 5.93 8.46 13.82
N GLN A 153 4.71 8.84 14.19
CA GLN A 153 4.39 9.26 15.56
C GLN A 153 4.59 8.13 16.57
N ARG A 154 4.22 6.88 16.21
CA ARG A 154 4.47 5.71 17.08
C ARG A 154 5.94 5.46 17.31
N ILE A 155 6.79 5.67 16.29
CA ILE A 155 8.23 5.60 16.48
C ILE A 155 8.74 6.73 17.40
N ARG A 156 8.28 7.97 17.21
CA ARG A 156 8.65 9.10 18.10
C ARG A 156 8.25 8.84 19.55
N ALA A 157 7.09 8.23 19.78
CA ALA A 157 6.69 7.81 21.12
C ALA A 157 7.64 6.74 21.69
N ALA A 158 8.04 5.75 20.87
CA ALA A 158 9.02 4.74 21.27
C ALA A 158 10.43 5.31 21.55
N GLU A 159 10.83 6.35 20.84
CA GLU A 159 12.05 7.10 21.15
C GLU A 159 11.93 7.84 22.49
N ALA A 160 10.81 8.53 22.75
CA ALA A 160 10.56 9.20 24.02
C ALA A 160 10.58 8.22 25.22
N ASP A 161 10.08 7.01 25.00
CA ASP A 161 10.12 5.89 25.97
C ASP A 161 11.51 5.23 26.07
N LYS A 162 12.50 5.68 25.31
CA LYS A 162 13.86 5.10 25.23
C LYS A 162 13.88 3.62 24.78
N ARG A 163 12.85 3.19 24.05
CA ARG A 163 12.78 1.87 23.40
C ARG A 163 13.55 1.85 22.07
N ILE A 164 13.69 3.01 21.44
CA ILE A 164 14.47 3.22 20.21
C ILE A 164 15.55 4.27 20.47
N GLU A 165 16.76 4.02 19.96
CA GLU A 165 17.87 4.96 19.98
C GLU A 165 18.10 5.48 18.56
N LEU A 166 17.71 6.73 18.29
CA LEU A 166 17.93 7.35 16.99
C LEU A 166 19.38 7.78 16.84
N LEU A 167 20.02 7.35 15.75
CA LEU A 167 21.37 7.80 15.41
C LEU A 167 21.31 9.24 14.89
N SER A 168 22.04 10.14 15.55
CA SER A 168 22.09 11.59 15.25
C SER A 168 22.46 11.94 13.81
N THR A 169 23.09 11.01 13.09
CA THR A 169 23.50 11.15 11.69
C THR A 169 22.33 11.08 10.69
N TYR A 170 21.13 10.62 11.08
CA TYR A 170 20.04 10.36 10.13
C TYR A 170 19.02 11.50 10.05
N LYS A 171 19.25 12.46 9.13
CA LYS A 171 18.34 13.59 8.85
C LYS A 171 16.98 13.22 8.26
N ALA A 172 16.79 12.00 7.75
CA ALA A 172 15.60 11.62 6.98
C ALA A 172 14.42 11.09 7.81
N PHE A 173 14.43 11.27 9.14
CA PHE A 173 13.37 10.73 9.99
C PHE A 173 11.97 11.30 9.67
N GLY A 174 11.89 12.50 9.11
CA GLY A 174 10.63 13.18 8.82
C GLY A 174 9.96 12.82 7.48
N CYS A 175 10.69 12.35 6.48
CA CYS A 175 10.14 12.11 5.14
C CYS A 175 10.15 10.61 4.83
N PRO A 176 9.05 10.03 4.30
CA PRO A 176 9.05 8.66 3.83
C PRO A 176 9.93 8.52 2.58
N SER A 177 10.64 7.40 2.45
CA SER A 177 11.25 7.04 1.16
C SER A 177 10.18 6.61 0.16
N TRP A 178 10.55 6.58 -1.13
CA TRP A 178 9.66 6.05 -2.17
C TRP A 178 9.22 4.62 -1.86
N VAL A 179 10.12 3.77 -1.34
CA VAL A 179 9.78 2.37 -1.00
C VAL A 179 8.72 2.32 0.09
N GLU A 180 8.90 3.12 1.15
CA GLU A 180 7.96 3.17 2.28
C GLU A 180 6.58 3.64 1.82
N GLU A 181 6.55 4.68 1.01
CA GLU A 181 5.31 5.20 0.44
C GLU A 181 4.61 4.16 -0.45
N GLN A 182 5.35 3.50 -1.34
CA GLN A 182 4.76 2.51 -2.25
C GLN A 182 4.28 1.24 -1.54
N ARG A 183 4.92 0.81 -0.42
CA ARG A 183 4.41 -0.31 0.38
C ARG A 183 3.04 0.00 0.96
N VAL A 184 2.86 1.20 1.51
CA VAL A 184 1.57 1.63 2.10
C VAL A 184 0.51 1.80 1.01
N ILE A 185 0.84 2.46 -0.11
CA ILE A 185 -0.07 2.60 -1.26
C ILE A 185 -0.52 1.20 -1.75
N ARG A 186 0.42 0.26 -1.90
CA ARG A 186 0.11 -1.11 -2.31
C ARG A 186 -0.78 -1.83 -1.31
N ALA A 187 -0.53 -1.68 -0.01
CA ALA A 187 -1.36 -2.26 1.04
C ALA A 187 -2.83 -1.78 0.95
N PHE A 188 -3.04 -0.47 0.76
CA PHE A 188 -4.39 0.06 0.57
C PHE A 188 -5.04 -0.39 -0.75
N TRP A 189 -4.28 -0.53 -1.84
CA TRP A 189 -4.81 -1.10 -3.08
C TRP A 189 -5.22 -2.56 -2.93
N ARG A 190 -4.51 -3.34 -2.11
CA ARG A 190 -4.89 -4.72 -1.75
C ARG A 190 -6.17 -4.78 -0.94
N VAL A 191 -6.32 -3.90 0.06
CA VAL A 191 -7.58 -3.71 0.81
C VAL A 191 -8.72 -3.34 -0.14
N GLN A 192 -8.47 -2.41 -1.08
CA GLN A 192 -9.44 -2.04 -2.10
C GLN A 192 -9.80 -3.23 -3.00
N LEU A 193 -8.82 -4.02 -3.44
CA LEU A 193 -9.05 -5.19 -4.31
C LEU A 193 -10.00 -6.20 -3.67
N VAL A 194 -9.76 -6.57 -2.41
CA VAL A 194 -10.65 -7.50 -1.68
C VAL A 194 -12.05 -6.91 -1.51
N THR A 195 -12.15 -5.59 -1.29
CA THR A 195 -13.44 -4.89 -1.24
C THR A 195 -14.17 -4.92 -2.59
N GLU A 196 -13.45 -4.69 -3.69
CA GLU A 196 -14.01 -4.75 -5.05
C GLU A 196 -14.45 -6.16 -5.43
N LEU A 197 -13.75 -7.20 -4.98
CA LEU A 197 -14.15 -8.59 -5.18
C LEU A 197 -15.52 -8.89 -4.55
N LYS A 198 -15.70 -8.47 -3.28
CA LYS A 198 -17.00 -8.62 -2.58
C LYS A 198 -18.10 -7.90 -3.34
N LEU A 199 -17.87 -6.63 -3.70
CA LEU A 199 -18.82 -5.82 -4.46
C LEU A 199 -19.12 -6.42 -5.84
N ALA A 200 -18.13 -6.99 -6.51
CA ALA A 200 -18.31 -7.58 -7.83
C ALA A 200 -19.16 -8.86 -7.75
N ALA A 201 -18.99 -9.66 -6.70
CA ALA A 201 -19.86 -10.81 -6.44
C ALA A 201 -21.29 -10.38 -6.09
N GLU A 202 -21.47 -9.37 -5.23
CA GLU A 202 -22.79 -8.82 -4.87
C GLU A 202 -23.55 -8.23 -6.07
N ASN A 203 -22.83 -7.62 -7.02
CA ASN A 203 -23.41 -6.98 -8.21
C ASN A 203 -23.42 -7.88 -9.46
N SER A 204 -23.22 -9.20 -9.32
CA SER A 204 -23.19 -10.15 -10.44
C SER A 204 -22.20 -9.79 -11.56
N ARG A 205 -21.08 -9.15 -11.20
CA ARG A 205 -19.93 -8.86 -12.09
C ARG A 205 -18.88 -9.96 -12.08
N VAL A 206 -19.09 -10.99 -11.27
CA VAL A 206 -18.36 -12.25 -11.24
C VAL A 206 -19.38 -13.38 -11.18
N ARG A 207 -19.12 -14.50 -11.84
CA ARG A 207 -20.03 -15.65 -11.82
C ARG A 207 -19.98 -16.30 -10.44
N SER A 208 -21.15 -16.53 -9.84
CA SER A 208 -21.25 -17.28 -8.58
C SER A 208 -20.54 -18.63 -8.70
N SER A 209 -19.82 -19.02 -7.65
CA SER A 209 -19.18 -20.34 -7.62
C SER A 209 -20.25 -21.43 -7.52
N THR A 210 -19.95 -22.59 -8.09
CA THR A 210 -20.70 -23.83 -7.89
C THR A 210 -20.18 -24.64 -6.71
N GLU A 211 -19.04 -24.26 -6.14
CA GLU A 211 -18.38 -24.94 -5.02
C GLU A 211 -18.52 -24.08 -3.74
N ASP A 212 -18.89 -24.71 -2.61
CA ASP A 212 -19.09 -24.06 -1.30
C ASP A 212 -17.78 -23.65 -0.60
N ILE A 213 -16.79 -23.15 -1.34
CA ILE A 213 -15.44 -22.95 -0.80
C ILE A 213 -15.34 -21.64 0.00
N GLU A 214 -15.92 -20.53 -0.47
CA GLU A 214 -16.00 -19.27 0.28
C GLU A 214 -17.21 -18.44 -0.20
N SER A 215 -18.17 -18.15 0.69
CA SER A 215 -19.26 -17.24 0.34
C SER A 215 -18.76 -15.79 0.29
N PRO A 216 -19.19 -14.96 -0.69
CA PRO A 216 -18.74 -13.57 -0.80
C PRO A 216 -18.94 -12.72 0.46
N GLY A 217 -19.99 -13.00 1.23
CA GLY A 217 -20.30 -12.30 2.48
C GLY A 217 -19.44 -12.70 3.68
N GLN A 218 -18.76 -13.86 3.63
CA GLN A 218 -17.86 -14.33 4.69
C GLN A 218 -16.38 -14.02 4.42
N MET A 219 -16.07 -13.56 3.20
CA MET A 219 -14.71 -13.16 2.88
C MET A 219 -14.31 -12.01 3.79
N ASP A 220 -13.27 -12.20 4.59
CA ASP A 220 -12.68 -11.17 5.42
C ASP A 220 -11.28 -10.83 4.91
N ILE A 221 -10.85 -9.58 5.08
CA ILE A 221 -9.55 -9.13 4.55
C ILE A 221 -8.40 -9.84 5.27
N GLU A 222 -8.51 -10.03 6.58
CA GLU A 222 -7.51 -10.75 7.36
C GLU A 222 -7.45 -12.20 6.88
N ASN A 223 -8.58 -12.91 6.86
CA ASN A 223 -8.66 -14.30 6.40
C ASN A 223 -8.20 -14.50 4.94
N PHE A 224 -8.36 -13.48 4.08
CA PHE A 224 -7.91 -13.55 2.69
C PHE A 224 -6.39 -13.64 2.59
N TYR A 225 -5.67 -12.91 3.45
CA TYR A 225 -4.21 -12.85 3.47
C TYR A 225 -3.58 -13.78 4.53
N ASP A 226 -4.32 -14.15 5.57
CA ASP A 226 -3.92 -15.11 6.59
C ASP A 226 -4.00 -16.52 6.01
N SER A 227 -2.88 -16.99 5.50
CA SER A 227 -2.74 -18.37 5.10
C SER A 227 -1.49 -18.91 5.76
N GLY A 228 -1.67 -19.64 6.85
CA GLY A 228 -0.61 -20.40 7.52
C GLY A 228 0.11 -21.43 6.62
N ILE A 229 -0.20 -21.47 5.31
CA ILE A 229 0.30 -22.43 4.32
C ILE A 229 0.87 -21.73 3.05
N ASN A 230 0.64 -20.43 2.82
CA ASN A 230 1.11 -19.76 1.59
C ASN A 230 2.19 -18.69 1.84
N ASN A 231 2.92 -18.33 0.77
CA ASN A 231 3.92 -17.25 0.74
C ASN A 231 3.31 -15.82 0.87
N LEU A 232 2.11 -15.69 1.43
CA LEU A 232 1.39 -14.42 1.61
C LEU A 232 1.84 -13.62 2.84
N LYS A 233 2.70 -14.17 3.71
CA LYS A 233 3.13 -13.52 4.95
C LYS A 233 3.57 -12.05 4.78
N SER A 234 4.27 -11.74 3.70
CA SER A 234 4.66 -10.34 3.41
C SER A 234 3.46 -9.46 3.08
N ALA A 235 2.55 -9.94 2.22
CA ALA A 235 1.35 -9.21 1.85
C ALA A 235 0.43 -9.04 3.06
N PHE A 236 0.29 -10.09 3.88
CA PHE A 236 -0.45 -10.07 5.14
C PHE A 236 0.02 -8.95 6.05
N HIS A 237 1.30 -8.88 6.40
CA HIS A 237 1.76 -7.84 7.34
C HIS A 237 1.67 -6.42 6.75
N GLU A 238 1.86 -6.24 5.43
CA GLU A 238 1.63 -4.95 4.78
C GLU A 238 0.14 -4.53 4.86
N VAL A 239 -0.78 -5.46 4.56
CA VAL A 239 -2.22 -5.21 4.58
C VAL A 239 -2.71 -4.97 6.01
N MET A 240 -2.27 -5.78 6.97
CA MET A 240 -2.66 -5.62 8.37
C MET A 240 -2.15 -4.31 8.97
N THR A 241 -0.99 -3.80 8.54
CA THR A 241 -0.56 -2.43 8.89
C THR A 241 -1.53 -1.37 8.39
N ALA A 242 -2.06 -1.51 7.17
CA ALA A 242 -3.07 -0.58 6.68
C ALA A 242 -4.41 -0.73 7.43
N MET A 243 -4.83 -1.96 7.74
CA MET A 243 -6.06 -2.24 8.47
C MET A 243 -6.02 -1.72 9.91
N GLU A 244 -4.94 -1.96 10.67
CA GLU A 244 -4.74 -1.43 12.02
C GLU A 244 -4.83 0.10 12.04
N TYR A 245 -4.27 0.77 11.02
CA TYR A 245 -4.41 2.22 10.87
C TYR A 245 -5.86 2.64 10.58
N LEU A 246 -6.59 1.92 9.74
CA LEU A 246 -8.00 2.22 9.47
C LEU A 246 -8.87 2.06 10.72
N GLU A 247 -8.63 1.03 11.54
CA GLU A 247 -9.30 0.85 12.82
C GLU A 247 -9.01 2.01 13.79
N TYR A 248 -7.74 2.45 13.86
CA TYR A 248 -7.38 3.65 14.61
C TYR A 248 -8.10 4.90 14.06
N PHE A 249 -8.15 5.06 12.73
CA PHE A 249 -8.79 6.20 12.09
C PHE A 249 -10.30 6.27 12.36
N ASP A 250 -10.98 5.11 12.37
CA ASP A 250 -12.40 5.02 12.67
C ASP A 250 -12.71 5.29 14.15
N THR A 251 -11.83 4.87 15.07
CA THR A 251 -12.00 5.05 16.53
C THR A 251 -11.70 6.47 17.02
N ASP A 252 -10.84 7.22 16.33
CA ASP A 252 -10.50 8.62 16.65
C ASP A 252 -11.61 9.65 16.29
N GLY A 253 -12.84 9.18 16.01
CA GLY A 253 -14.03 10.03 15.93
C GLY A 253 -14.20 10.84 14.64
N ARG A 254 -13.39 10.60 13.59
CA ARG A 254 -13.74 10.99 12.23
C ARG A 254 -14.79 10.01 11.70
N LYS A 255 -16.06 10.25 12.02
CA LYS A 255 -17.24 9.47 11.62
C LYS A 255 -17.49 9.48 10.10
N ASP A 256 -16.57 8.93 9.32
CA ASP A 256 -16.81 8.44 7.97
C ASP A 256 -16.35 6.97 7.97
N GLY A 257 -17.13 6.09 8.64
CA GLY A 257 -16.96 4.62 8.67
C GLY A 257 -17.23 3.95 7.31
N SER A 258 -16.83 4.65 6.27
CA SER A 258 -17.00 4.40 4.86
C SER A 258 -15.84 5.04 4.09
N ALA A 259 -14.68 5.33 4.68
CA ALA A 259 -13.60 6.09 4.01
C ALA A 259 -13.19 5.54 2.62
N LEU A 260 -13.29 4.22 2.41
CA LEU A 260 -13.10 3.57 1.10
C LEU A 260 -14.40 3.48 0.26
N ARG A 261 -15.58 3.46 0.91
CA ARG A 261 -16.92 3.26 0.30
C ARG A 261 -17.72 4.54 0.03
N SER A 262 -17.46 5.67 0.70
CA SER A 262 -18.20 6.91 0.59
C SER A 262 -17.47 7.88 -0.34
N HIS A 263 -18.25 8.53 -1.20
CA HIS A 263 -17.84 9.63 -2.05
C HIS A 263 -17.55 10.92 -1.27
N SER A 264 -17.59 10.88 0.07
CA SER A 264 -17.29 11.99 0.96
C SER A 264 -15.78 12.22 0.98
N SER A 265 -15.37 13.41 0.55
CA SER A 265 -13.96 13.70 0.32
C SER A 265 -13.20 14.04 1.60
N PRO A 266 -11.96 13.57 1.77
CA PRO A 266 -11.07 14.02 2.84
C PRO A 266 -10.47 15.43 2.61
N TYR A 267 -11.13 16.32 1.83
CA TYR A 267 -10.59 17.63 1.41
C TYR A 267 -10.36 18.63 2.55
N HIS A 268 -10.70 18.31 3.81
CA HIS A 268 -10.52 19.25 4.93
C HIS A 268 -9.18 19.14 5.68
N GLN A 269 -8.26 18.27 5.26
CA GLN A 269 -6.87 18.33 5.74
C GLN A 269 -6.00 19.05 4.72
N THR A 270 -5.43 20.18 5.14
CA THR A 270 -4.37 20.89 4.44
C THR A 270 -3.26 19.89 4.12
N SER A 271 -3.21 19.45 2.86
CA SER A 271 -2.24 18.50 2.34
C SER A 271 -0.86 19.15 2.34
N GLU A 272 -0.14 19.05 3.45
CA GLU A 272 1.29 19.32 3.46
C GLU A 272 1.97 18.26 2.58
N ASN A 273 2.35 18.70 1.37
CA ASN A 273 3.01 17.94 0.31
C ASN A 273 2.10 16.98 -0.49
N VAL A 274 1.68 17.44 -1.67
CA VAL A 274 0.88 16.67 -2.65
C VAL A 274 1.74 15.72 -3.50
N ALA A 275 3.04 16.00 -3.60
CA ALA A 275 3.93 15.23 -4.47
C ALA A 275 4.21 13.82 -3.91
N PRO A 276 4.30 12.80 -4.77
CA PRO A 276 4.84 11.51 -4.38
C PRO A 276 6.29 11.61 -3.90
N SER A 277 6.69 10.78 -2.95
CA SER A 277 8.08 10.74 -2.50
C SER A 277 9.00 10.30 -3.64
N THR A 278 10.01 11.12 -3.92
CA THR A 278 11.11 10.82 -4.85
C THR A 278 12.39 10.43 -4.11
N VAL A 279 12.35 10.39 -2.77
CA VAL A 279 13.49 10.04 -1.94
C VAL A 279 13.87 8.58 -2.18
N ALA A 280 15.11 8.36 -2.64
CA ALA A 280 15.63 7.04 -3.01
C ALA A 280 14.80 6.30 -4.08
N LEU A 281 14.08 7.03 -4.96
CA LEU A 281 13.35 6.46 -6.10
C LEU A 281 14.31 5.73 -7.05
N PRO A 282 14.09 4.43 -7.33
CA PRO A 282 14.86 3.74 -8.35
C PRO A 282 14.58 4.27 -9.76
N MET A 283 15.62 4.36 -10.59
CA MET A 283 15.55 5.00 -11.91
C MET A 283 14.60 4.29 -12.88
N ASP A 284 14.67 2.96 -12.94
CA ASP A 284 13.92 2.14 -13.89
C ASP A 284 12.88 1.23 -13.23
N ALA A 285 11.93 0.75 -14.04
CA ALA A 285 10.81 -0.08 -13.57
C ALA A 285 11.25 -1.45 -13.00
N SER A 286 12.34 -2.04 -13.50
CA SER A 286 12.85 -3.34 -13.02
C SER A 286 13.43 -3.21 -11.62
N THR A 287 14.20 -2.14 -11.38
CA THR A 287 14.75 -1.85 -10.05
C THR A 287 13.65 -1.45 -9.07
N ARG A 288 12.63 -0.67 -9.50
CA ARG A 288 11.43 -0.37 -8.71
C ARG A 288 10.68 -1.65 -8.30
N ARG A 289 10.49 -2.58 -9.24
CA ARG A 289 9.89 -3.89 -8.97
C ARG A 289 10.71 -4.64 -7.92
N SER A 290 12.02 -4.73 -8.12
CA SER A 290 12.93 -5.49 -7.25
C SER A 290 12.97 -4.96 -5.81
N ALA A 291 12.89 -3.64 -5.63
CA ALA A 291 12.85 -3.00 -4.32
C ALA A 291 11.62 -3.37 -3.47
N LEU A 292 10.55 -3.85 -4.12
CA LEU A 292 9.25 -4.11 -3.49
C LEU A 292 8.79 -5.58 -3.59
N VAL A 293 9.56 -6.43 -4.28
CA VAL A 293 9.34 -7.89 -4.33
C VAL A 293 9.60 -8.52 -2.96
N LEU A 294 10.67 -8.10 -2.30
CA LEU A 294 11.06 -8.65 -1.01
C LEU A 294 10.17 -8.08 0.11
N PRO A 295 9.95 -8.87 1.18
CA PRO A 295 9.34 -8.34 2.39
C PRO A 295 10.12 -7.14 2.91
N ALA A 296 9.45 -6.27 3.66
CA ALA A 296 10.13 -5.21 4.38
C ALA A 296 11.23 -5.81 5.28
N ASP A 297 12.38 -5.14 5.36
CA ASP A 297 13.52 -5.65 6.09
C ASP A 297 13.18 -5.94 7.56
N GLY A 298 12.28 -5.16 8.18
CA GLY A 298 11.81 -5.40 9.54
C GLY A 298 11.17 -6.78 9.71
N LEU A 299 10.29 -7.16 8.77
CA LEU A 299 9.67 -8.48 8.76
C LEU A 299 10.71 -9.59 8.58
N TRP A 300 11.63 -9.43 7.63
CA TRP A 300 12.67 -10.43 7.38
C TRP A 300 13.63 -10.59 8.58
N ILE A 301 14.02 -9.48 9.22
CA ILE A 301 14.90 -9.48 10.39
C ILE A 301 14.23 -10.20 11.55
N VAL A 302 13.01 -9.82 11.93
CA VAL A 302 12.30 -10.45 13.05
C VAL A 302 12.07 -11.93 12.79
N ASP A 303 11.64 -12.29 11.58
CA ASP A 303 11.45 -13.70 11.20
C ASP A 303 12.76 -14.49 11.26
N SER A 304 13.87 -13.89 10.87
CA SER A 304 15.20 -14.52 10.95
C SER A 304 15.71 -14.65 12.38
N MET A 305 15.49 -13.64 13.22
CA MET A 305 15.85 -13.70 14.63
C MET A 305 14.97 -14.69 15.41
N ALA A 306 13.69 -14.80 15.08
CA ALA A 306 12.75 -15.69 15.77
C ALA A 306 13.02 -17.18 15.52
N ARG A 307 13.71 -17.54 14.43
CA ARG A 307 14.09 -18.94 14.14
C ARG A 307 15.10 -19.55 15.12
N GLY A 308 15.86 -18.74 15.85
CA GLY A 308 16.87 -19.23 16.79
C GLY A 308 16.23 -19.92 18.00
N ALA A 309 16.72 -21.10 18.38
CA ALA A 309 16.17 -21.88 19.50
C ALA A 309 16.16 -21.09 20.82
N HIS A 310 17.21 -20.27 21.05
CA HIS A 310 17.39 -19.43 22.24
C HIS A 310 17.10 -17.95 21.97
N SER A 311 16.36 -17.64 20.91
CA SER A 311 15.96 -16.26 20.62
C SER A 311 14.88 -15.80 21.61
N PRO A 312 15.09 -14.78 22.44
CA PRO A 312 14.05 -14.26 23.32
C PRO A 312 12.92 -13.52 22.58
N ILE A 313 12.99 -13.36 21.26
CA ILE A 313 11.85 -12.86 20.46
C ILE A 313 11.12 -13.98 19.70
N LYS A 314 11.53 -15.25 19.88
CA LYS A 314 10.95 -16.43 19.21
C LYS A 314 9.43 -16.51 19.32
N TYR A 315 8.88 -16.15 20.47
CA TYR A 315 7.46 -16.27 20.77
C TYR A 315 6.69 -14.93 20.72
N ALA A 316 7.38 -13.82 20.44
CA ALA A 316 6.76 -12.50 20.35
C ALA A 316 5.87 -12.36 19.11
N GLY A 317 6.18 -13.08 18.03
CA GLY A 317 5.53 -12.90 16.73
C GLY A 317 5.91 -11.56 16.09
N PHE A 318 5.25 -11.21 14.98
CA PHE A 318 5.53 -9.94 14.29
C PHE A 318 4.57 -8.79 14.67
N GLU A 319 3.44 -9.09 15.30
CA GLU A 319 2.40 -8.12 15.62
C GLU A 319 2.90 -6.91 16.44
N PRO A 320 3.69 -7.06 17.52
CA PRO A 320 4.23 -5.91 18.26
C PRO A 320 5.06 -4.97 17.37
N TYR A 321 5.81 -5.55 16.43
CA TYR A 321 6.65 -4.83 15.48
C TYR A 321 5.81 -4.18 14.37
N ARG A 322 4.77 -4.87 13.90
CA ARG A 322 3.79 -4.32 12.95
C ARG A 322 3.09 -3.09 13.53
N GLY A 323 2.79 -3.11 14.83
CA GLY A 323 2.28 -1.97 15.58
C GLY A 323 3.24 -0.76 15.62
N MET A 324 4.48 -0.86 15.16
CA MET A 324 5.40 0.27 14.98
C MET A 324 5.66 0.61 13.50
N GLY A 325 4.95 -0.04 12.57
CA GLY A 325 5.09 0.16 11.13
C GLY A 325 6.24 -0.64 10.51
N PHE A 326 6.83 -1.61 11.20
CA PHE A 326 7.98 -2.36 10.66
C PHE A 326 7.67 -3.22 9.41
N ALA A 327 6.39 -3.33 9.01
CA ALA A 327 5.99 -3.92 7.73
C ALA A 327 6.17 -2.98 6.53
N ILE A 328 6.37 -1.67 6.76
CA ILE A 328 6.42 -0.65 5.71
C ILE A 328 7.76 0.10 5.65
N TRP A 329 8.55 0.09 6.73
CA TRP A 329 9.83 0.78 6.82
C TRP A 329 10.94 0.14 5.99
N ASP A 330 11.76 0.99 5.37
CA ASP A 330 12.93 0.55 4.61
C ASP A 330 14.16 0.34 5.50
N ARG A 331 15.18 -0.33 4.93
CA ARG A 331 16.44 -0.60 5.64
C ARG A 331 17.17 0.67 6.09
N ALA A 332 17.09 1.77 5.34
CA ALA A 332 17.79 2.98 5.70
C ALA A 332 17.20 3.59 6.98
N ARG A 333 15.87 3.56 7.12
CA ARG A 333 15.18 3.96 8.36
C ARG A 333 15.54 3.02 9.51
N LEU A 334 15.49 1.70 9.29
CA LEU A 334 15.89 0.73 10.31
C LEU A 334 17.33 0.94 10.79
N ALA A 335 18.24 1.23 9.87
CA ALA A 335 19.63 1.53 10.21
C ALA A 335 19.76 2.84 11.00
N GLY A 336 18.98 3.87 10.64
CA GLY A 336 18.88 5.11 11.41
C GLY A 336 18.38 4.91 12.85
N MET A 337 17.63 3.83 13.11
CA MET A 337 17.16 3.42 14.45
C MET A 337 18.09 2.44 15.16
N GLY A 338 19.26 2.11 14.58
CA GLY A 338 20.16 1.10 15.15
C GLY A 338 19.56 -0.32 15.16
N LEU A 339 18.63 -0.62 14.26
CA LEU A 339 17.94 -1.92 14.15
C LEU A 339 18.45 -2.79 13.00
N ALA A 340 19.24 -2.21 12.09
CA ALA A 340 19.83 -2.93 10.97
C ALA A 340 21.17 -2.29 10.56
N SER A 341 21.99 -3.06 9.85
CA SER A 341 23.14 -2.48 9.14
C SER A 341 22.64 -1.53 8.05
N PRO A 342 23.38 -0.43 7.74
CA PRO A 342 23.07 0.45 6.61
C PRO A 342 22.84 -0.30 5.30
N ALA A 343 22.10 0.32 4.39
CA ALA A 343 21.86 -0.26 3.07
C ALA A 343 23.20 -0.46 2.31
N GLY A 344 23.47 -1.71 1.93
CA GLY A 344 24.61 -2.11 1.09
C GLY A 344 24.17 -3.15 0.07
N GLN A 345 25.10 -3.75 -0.67
CA GLN A 345 24.76 -4.87 -1.56
C GLN A 345 24.55 -6.15 -0.73
N GLY A 346 23.30 -6.63 -0.65
CA GLY A 346 22.94 -7.90 0.00
C GLY A 346 22.03 -7.76 1.21
N ARG A 347 21.72 -8.88 1.87
CA ARG A 347 20.84 -8.94 3.05
C ARG A 347 21.48 -8.27 4.28
N VAL A 348 20.69 -7.99 5.31
CA VAL A 348 21.22 -7.52 6.60
C VAL A 348 22.09 -8.61 7.19
N THR A 349 23.34 -8.26 7.51
CA THR A 349 24.33 -9.16 8.12
C THR A 349 24.48 -8.85 9.61
N GLY A 350 25.03 -9.82 10.36
CA GLY A 350 25.32 -9.61 11.77
C GLY A 350 24.07 -9.44 12.65
N LEU A 351 22.95 -10.11 12.33
CA LEU A 351 21.69 -9.98 13.06
C LEU A 351 21.83 -10.05 14.60
N GLY A 352 22.75 -10.88 15.09
CA GLY A 352 23.03 -11.00 16.53
C GLY A 352 23.40 -9.68 17.22
N SER A 353 24.02 -8.71 16.52
CA SER A 353 24.40 -7.41 17.11
C SER A 353 23.21 -6.50 17.36
N TYR A 354 22.08 -6.71 16.68
CA TYR A 354 20.87 -5.88 16.81
C TYR A 354 19.86 -6.48 17.78
N PHE A 355 20.16 -7.66 18.31
CA PHE A 355 19.22 -8.49 19.04
C PHE A 355 18.67 -7.76 20.28
N SER A 356 19.54 -7.10 21.05
CA SER A 356 19.14 -6.29 22.21
C SER A 356 18.23 -5.13 21.81
N SER A 357 18.49 -4.46 20.69
CA SER A 357 17.66 -3.37 20.17
C SER A 357 16.26 -3.85 19.80
N TRP A 358 16.14 -5.01 19.14
CA TRP A 358 14.83 -5.58 18.79
C TRP A 358 14.02 -6.08 19.99
N VAL A 359 14.67 -6.52 21.07
CA VAL A 359 13.99 -6.88 22.33
C VAL A 359 13.46 -5.63 23.05
N LYS A 360 14.24 -4.55 23.11
CA LYS A 360 13.84 -3.28 23.76
C LYS A 360 12.53 -2.70 23.20
N LEU A 361 12.19 -3.05 21.96
CA LEU A 361 10.96 -2.61 21.30
C LEU A 361 9.69 -3.24 21.91
N LEU A 362 9.80 -4.42 22.51
CA LEU A 362 8.67 -5.15 23.08
C LEU A 362 8.25 -4.49 24.41
N GLY A 363 6.97 -4.15 24.52
CA GLY A 363 6.39 -3.67 25.77
C GLY A 363 6.31 -4.78 26.83
N THR A 364 5.98 -4.40 28.06
CA THR A 364 5.77 -5.36 29.16
C THR A 364 4.68 -6.39 28.83
N GLN A 365 3.61 -5.95 28.16
CA GLN A 365 2.53 -6.81 27.71
C GLN A 365 2.98 -7.80 26.62
N ASP A 366 3.73 -7.33 25.63
CA ASP A 366 4.22 -8.17 24.54
C ASP A 366 5.16 -9.26 25.07
N MET A 367 6.03 -8.89 26.01
CA MET A 367 6.92 -9.83 26.69
C MET A 367 6.15 -10.86 27.50
N ALA A 368 5.15 -10.45 28.28
CA ALA A 368 4.32 -11.37 29.04
C ALA A 368 3.55 -12.36 28.13
N GLN A 369 3.07 -11.90 26.97
CA GLN A 369 2.40 -12.75 26.00
C GLN A 369 3.38 -13.73 25.34
N ALA A 370 4.60 -13.28 25.01
CA ALA A 370 5.65 -14.14 24.47
C ALA A 370 6.05 -15.24 25.47
N GLU A 371 6.20 -14.90 26.75
CA GLU A 371 6.48 -15.88 27.81
C GLU A 371 5.35 -16.90 27.97
N LYS A 372 4.09 -16.46 27.91
CA LYS A 372 2.95 -17.36 27.98
C LYS A 372 2.99 -18.37 26.82
N LYS A 373 3.22 -17.91 25.60
CA LYS A 373 3.36 -18.77 24.41
C LYS A 373 4.55 -19.73 24.51
N MET A 374 5.66 -19.29 25.11
CA MET A 374 6.82 -20.15 25.38
C MET A 374 6.46 -21.30 26.31
N ARG A 375 5.82 -21.01 27.46
CA ARG A 375 5.38 -22.04 28.42
C ARG A 375 4.40 -23.03 27.79
N GLU A 376 3.45 -22.53 26.98
CA GLU A 376 2.50 -23.39 26.26
C GLU A 376 3.18 -24.30 25.22
N ALA A 377 4.29 -23.85 24.61
CA ALA A 377 5.06 -24.67 23.67
C ALA A 377 5.89 -25.73 24.40
N GLU A 378 6.49 -25.39 25.54
CA GLU A 378 7.22 -26.32 26.40
C GLU A 378 6.30 -27.43 26.95
N CYS A 379 5.09 -27.07 27.40
CA CYS A 379 4.09 -28.05 27.83
C CYS A 379 3.65 -28.99 26.70
N ARG A 380 3.67 -28.54 25.43
CA ARG A 380 3.31 -29.36 24.26
C ARG A 380 4.45 -30.22 23.72
N GLY A 381 5.71 -29.82 23.94
CA GLY A 381 6.91 -30.54 23.51
C GLY A 381 7.46 -31.55 24.52
N GLY A 382 6.81 -31.72 25.68
CA GLY A 382 7.22 -32.60 26.77
C GLY A 382 6.49 -33.94 26.86
N ALA A 383 5.91 -34.46 25.76
CA ALA A 383 5.26 -35.77 25.69
C ALA A 383 6.06 -36.76 24.84
#